data_AF-A0A6V7H214-F1
#
_entry.id   AF-A0A6V7H214-F1
#
_cell.length_a   1.000
_cell.length_b   1.000
_cell.length_c   1.000
_cell.angle_alpha   90.00
_cell.angle_beta   90.00
_cell.angle_gamma   90.00
#
_symmetry.space_group_name_H-M   'P 1'
#
loop_
_entity.id
_entity.type
_entity.pdbx_description
1 polymer ?
#
loop_
_entity_poly.entity_id
_entity_poly.type
_entity_poly.pdbx_seq_one_letter_code
_entity_poly.pdbx_strand_id
1 'polypeptide(L)'
;YQVAQLYSVAEASKNNTGGGEGIEVLKNEPFTDYPLLGGKYSSGQYTYKIYHLASKVPAFIRIMLPKNSLEIHEEAWNAYPYCKTVITVHELPPDKLKMREIVHIDIANDSIASADYKEDEDPTKFKSVKTGRGPLVNKDWKNNVQPVMTCYKLVTCEFKWFGLQNRVENFIQKAERRLFTNFHRQVFCWIDRWYGLTMEDIRAIEESTKEELDR
;
A
#
# COMPACT_ATOMS: atom_id res chain seq x y z
N TYR A 1 4.12 12.38 3.44
CA TYR A 1 3.73 10.98 3.16
C TYR A 1 2.43 10.63 3.87
N GLN A 2 2.28 10.91 5.18
CA GLN A 2 1.03 10.65 5.93
C GLN A 2 -0.24 11.12 5.20
N VAL A 3 -0.36 12.42 4.91
CA VAL A 3 -1.48 13.00 4.15
C VAL A 3 -1.65 12.34 2.77
N ALA A 4 -0.55 12.20 2.03
CA ALA A 4 -0.54 11.64 0.68
C ALA A 4 -1.04 10.18 0.62
N GLN A 5 -0.63 9.36 1.59
CA GLN A 5 -1.03 7.95 1.70
C GLN A 5 -2.53 7.85 1.95
N LEU A 6 -3.04 8.60 2.93
CA LEU A 6 -4.46 8.55 3.31
C LEU A 6 -5.36 9.04 2.16
N TYR A 7 -5.00 10.17 1.55
CA TYR A 7 -5.68 10.68 0.36
C TYR A 7 -5.72 9.63 -0.77
N SER A 8 -4.55 9.05 -1.09
CA SER A 8 -4.46 8.10 -2.20
C SER A 8 -5.17 6.79 -1.91
N VAL A 9 -5.26 6.36 -0.64
CA VAL A 9 -6.07 5.21 -0.23
C VAL A 9 -7.55 5.49 -0.48
N ALA A 10 -8.06 6.65 -0.05
CA ALA A 10 -9.46 7.02 -0.26
C ALA A 10 -9.80 7.05 -1.76
N GLU A 11 -8.98 7.73 -2.58
CA GLU A 11 -9.17 7.80 -4.04
C GLU A 11 -9.04 6.43 -4.72
N ALA A 12 -8.05 5.62 -4.33
CA ALA A 12 -7.89 4.29 -4.88
C ALA A 12 -9.06 3.37 -4.51
N SER A 13 -9.62 3.49 -3.30
CA SER A 13 -10.82 2.76 -2.90
C SER A 13 -12.02 3.13 -3.76
N LYS A 14 -12.26 4.43 -4.02
CA LYS A 14 -13.34 4.86 -4.94
C LYS A 14 -13.20 4.26 -6.34
N ASN A 15 -11.98 4.25 -6.88
CA ASN A 15 -11.71 3.73 -8.22
C ASN A 15 -11.82 2.20 -8.33
N ASN A 16 -11.76 1.47 -7.20
CA ASN A 16 -11.69 0.01 -7.18
C ASN A 16 -12.91 -0.68 -6.55
N THR A 17 -13.89 0.07 -6.05
CA THR A 17 -15.07 -0.49 -5.37
C THR A 17 -16.27 -0.48 -6.31
N GLY A 18 -16.89 -1.65 -6.45
CA GLY A 18 -18.10 -1.85 -7.25
C GLY A 18 -18.47 -3.33 -7.34
N GLY A 19 -19.76 -3.66 -7.27
CA GLY A 19 -20.25 -5.04 -7.48
C GLY A 19 -20.03 -6.01 -6.31
N GLY A 20 -19.88 -5.53 -5.07
CA GLY A 20 -19.65 -6.37 -3.88
C GLY A 20 -18.20 -6.80 -3.67
N GLU A 21 -17.26 -6.21 -4.42
CA GLU A 21 -15.82 -6.45 -4.33
C GLU A 21 -15.07 -5.15 -4.09
N GLY A 22 -13.99 -5.20 -3.31
CA GLY A 22 -13.27 -3.98 -2.91
C GLY A 22 -12.52 -4.10 -1.59
N ILE A 23 -12.18 -2.94 -1.03
CA ILE A 23 -11.49 -2.80 0.26
C ILE A 23 -12.53 -2.38 1.29
N GLU A 24 -12.78 -3.23 2.26
CA GLU A 24 -13.60 -2.91 3.43
C GLU A 24 -12.71 -2.41 4.56
N VAL A 25 -12.92 -1.19 5.04
CA VAL A 25 -12.17 -0.63 6.18
C VAL A 25 -12.97 -0.89 7.45
N LEU A 26 -12.59 -1.93 8.19
CA LEU A 26 -13.25 -2.32 9.45
C LEU A 26 -12.86 -1.43 10.62
N LYS A 27 -11.58 -1.05 10.70
CA LYS A 27 -11.09 -0.14 11.74
C LYS A 27 -10.18 0.92 11.13
N ASN A 28 -10.32 2.14 11.62
CA ASN A 28 -9.42 3.27 11.36
C ASN A 28 -9.42 4.15 12.61
N GLU A 29 -8.65 3.75 13.62
CA GLU A 29 -8.68 4.35 14.95
C GLU A 29 -7.27 4.71 15.43
N PRO A 30 -7.13 5.78 16.22
CA PRO A 30 -5.85 6.05 16.88
C PRO A 30 -5.54 4.92 17.86
N PHE A 31 -4.27 4.54 17.98
CA PHE A 31 -3.81 3.66 19.04
C PHE A 31 -2.83 4.41 19.96
N THR A 32 -2.83 4.04 21.24
CA THR A 32 -1.81 4.39 22.23
C THR A 32 -1.33 3.09 22.89
N ASP A 33 -0.17 3.15 23.54
CA ASP A 33 0.39 2.08 24.36
C ASP A 33 0.64 0.75 23.61
N TYR A 34 0.78 0.80 22.29
CA TYR A 34 1.22 -0.33 21.48
C TYR A 34 2.70 -0.12 21.11
N PRO A 35 3.65 -0.73 21.85
CA PRO A 35 5.07 -0.49 21.64
C PRO A 35 5.50 -1.06 20.29
N LEU A 36 5.88 -0.16 19.39
CA LEU A 36 6.51 -0.45 18.12
C LEU A 36 7.97 -0.05 18.21
N LEU A 37 8.85 -0.86 17.60
CA LEU A 37 10.29 -0.60 17.52
C LEU A 37 10.92 -0.43 18.93
N GLY A 38 10.77 -1.45 19.78
CA GLY A 38 11.29 -1.44 21.15
C GLY A 38 10.69 -0.34 22.05
N GLY A 39 9.44 0.06 21.80
CA GLY A 39 8.76 1.12 22.56
C GLY A 39 9.09 2.55 22.12
N LYS A 40 9.86 2.73 21.04
CA LYS A 40 10.20 4.05 20.48
C LYS A 40 9.00 4.77 19.86
N TYR A 41 8.02 4.00 19.38
CA TYR A 41 6.74 4.50 18.92
C TYR A 41 5.64 3.77 19.65
N SER A 42 4.82 4.46 20.44
CA SER A 42 3.73 3.85 21.20
C SER A 42 2.34 4.33 20.77
N SER A 43 2.28 5.29 19.85
CA SER A 43 1.03 5.84 19.35
C SER A 43 1.08 6.10 17.85
N GLY A 44 -0.09 6.10 17.23
CA GLY A 44 -0.25 6.28 15.79
C GLY A 44 -1.68 5.96 15.36
N GLN A 45 -1.84 5.62 14.07
CA GLN A 45 -3.11 5.16 13.53
C GLN A 45 -3.08 3.66 13.28
N TYR A 46 -4.08 2.93 13.77
CA TYR A 46 -4.31 1.54 13.46
C TYR A 46 -5.40 1.43 12.40
N THR A 47 -5.16 0.62 11.38
CA THR A 47 -6.19 0.26 10.41
C THR A 47 -6.31 -1.24 10.29
N TYR A 48 -7.55 -1.71 10.24
CA TYR A 48 -7.89 -3.10 9.91
C TYR A 48 -8.77 -3.09 8.68
N LYS A 49 -8.34 -3.79 7.63
CA LYS A 49 -9.04 -3.83 6.34
C LYS A 49 -9.21 -5.25 5.88
N ILE A 50 -10.32 -5.50 5.19
CA ILE A 50 -10.58 -6.75 4.48
C ILE A 50 -10.59 -6.46 2.99
N TYR A 51 -9.76 -7.16 2.23
CA TYR A 51 -9.78 -7.15 0.78
C TYR A 51 -10.60 -8.34 0.29
N HIS A 52 -11.71 -8.05 -0.36
CA HIS A 52 -12.58 -9.03 -0.99
C HIS A 52 -12.07 -9.33 -2.40
N LEU A 53 -11.33 -10.42 -2.57
CA LEU A 53 -10.60 -10.73 -3.82
C LEU A 53 -11.26 -11.79 -4.70
N ALA A 54 -12.55 -12.08 -4.47
CA ALA A 54 -13.24 -13.20 -5.11
C ALA A 54 -13.09 -13.23 -6.64
N SER A 55 -13.26 -12.11 -7.38
CA SER A 55 -13.02 -12.07 -8.84
C SER A 55 -11.55 -11.89 -9.24
N LYS A 56 -10.72 -11.31 -8.36
CA LYS A 56 -9.34 -10.90 -8.67
C LYS A 56 -8.33 -12.04 -8.50
N VAL A 57 -8.72 -13.15 -7.88
CA VAL A 57 -7.91 -14.37 -7.84
C VAL A 57 -8.11 -15.23 -9.10
N PRO A 58 -7.06 -15.92 -9.58
CA PRO A 58 -7.14 -16.85 -10.71
C PRO A 58 -8.28 -17.86 -10.61
N ALA A 59 -8.87 -18.23 -11.75
CA ALA A 59 -10.04 -19.12 -11.79
C ALA A 59 -9.82 -20.46 -11.07
N PHE A 60 -8.60 -21.03 -11.14
CA PHE A 60 -8.28 -22.28 -10.43
C PHE A 60 -8.37 -22.14 -8.90
N ILE A 61 -8.12 -20.95 -8.35
CA ILE A 61 -8.25 -20.66 -6.91
C ILE A 61 -9.74 -20.53 -6.54
N ARG A 62 -10.54 -19.84 -7.37
CA ARG A 62 -11.99 -19.66 -7.14
C ARG A 62 -12.78 -20.97 -7.13
N ILE A 63 -12.35 -21.94 -7.93
CA ILE A 63 -12.99 -23.26 -7.99
C ILE A 63 -12.68 -24.11 -6.75
N MET A 64 -11.51 -23.91 -6.15
CA MET A 64 -11.02 -24.72 -5.02
C MET A 64 -11.42 -24.17 -3.66
N LEU A 65 -11.61 -22.85 -3.55
CA LEU A 65 -11.91 -22.16 -2.30
C LEU A 65 -13.42 -21.92 -2.11
N PRO A 66 -13.97 -22.14 -0.90
CA PRO A 66 -15.31 -21.68 -0.57
C PRO A 66 -15.48 -20.19 -0.90
N LYS A 67 -16.66 -19.78 -1.36
CA LYS A 67 -16.91 -18.37 -1.79
C LYS A 67 -16.57 -17.32 -0.72
N ASN A 68 -16.63 -17.69 0.57
CA ASN A 68 -16.36 -16.81 1.70
C ASN A 68 -14.91 -16.89 2.22
N SER A 69 -14.00 -17.59 1.56
CA SER A 69 -12.61 -17.78 2.03
C SER A 69 -11.58 -16.97 1.24
N LEU A 70 -12.01 -15.91 0.53
CA LEU A 70 -11.19 -15.06 -0.33
C LEU A 70 -11.09 -13.63 0.21
N GLU A 71 -10.93 -13.55 1.53
CA GLU A 71 -10.71 -12.31 2.28
C GLU A 71 -9.23 -12.23 2.67
N ILE A 72 -8.56 -11.15 2.29
CA ILE A 72 -7.23 -10.82 2.85
C ILE A 72 -7.43 -9.80 3.96
N HIS A 73 -6.98 -10.15 5.15
CA HIS A 73 -7.02 -9.29 6.32
C HIS A 73 -5.70 -8.52 6.41
N GLU A 74 -5.76 -7.20 6.29
CA GLU A 74 -4.63 -6.29 6.47
C GLU A 74 -4.77 -5.55 7.80
N GLU A 75 -3.79 -5.73 8.67
CA GLU A 75 -3.58 -4.91 9.85
C GLU A 75 -2.35 -4.01 9.64
N ALA A 76 -2.50 -2.71 9.86
CA ALA A 76 -1.42 -1.74 9.72
C ALA A 76 -1.37 -0.76 10.90
N TRP A 77 -0.15 -0.54 11.41
CA TRP A 77 0.14 0.47 12.43
C TRP A 77 1.02 1.57 11.83
N ASN A 78 0.47 2.77 11.72
CA ASN A 78 1.14 3.94 11.14
C ASN A 78 1.57 4.92 12.24
N ALA A 79 2.85 4.90 12.60
CA ALA A 79 3.47 5.82 13.55
C ALA A 79 4.43 6.81 12.84
N TYR A 80 3.86 7.78 12.11
CA TYR A 80 4.61 8.89 11.49
C TYR A 80 5.38 9.70 12.57
N PRO A 81 6.62 10.22 12.37
CA PRO A 81 7.34 10.48 11.10
C PRO A 81 8.57 9.60 10.77
N TYR A 82 8.73 8.38 11.30
CA TYR A 82 10.06 7.74 11.33
C TYR A 82 10.78 7.54 9.98
N CYS A 83 12.03 8.03 9.86
CA CYS A 83 12.93 7.81 8.72
C CYS A 83 14.44 7.79 9.12
N LYS A 84 15.16 6.80 8.55
CA LYS A 84 16.62 6.46 8.44
C LYS A 84 17.41 5.97 9.67
N THR A 85 18.27 4.93 9.64
CA THR A 85 18.29 3.54 9.12
C THR A 85 19.42 2.84 9.92
N VAL A 86 19.21 1.59 10.39
CA VAL A 86 20.13 0.43 10.40
C VAL A 86 19.61 -0.61 11.44
N ILE A 87 19.25 -1.79 10.89
CA ILE A 87 18.84 -3.10 11.46
C ILE A 87 17.36 -3.30 11.92
N THR A 88 16.78 -4.40 11.43
CA THR A 88 15.50 -5.08 11.80
C THR A 88 14.20 -4.42 11.33
N VAL A 89 13.71 -4.77 10.14
CA VAL A 89 12.50 -4.13 9.58
C VAL A 89 11.24 -4.38 10.43
N HIS A 90 11.11 -5.46 11.22
CA HIS A 90 10.03 -5.59 12.24
C HIS A 90 10.36 -6.61 13.36
N GLU A 91 11.49 -6.47 14.09
CA GLU A 91 11.85 -7.39 15.21
C GLU A 91 11.65 -8.89 14.89
N LEU A 92 11.81 -9.25 13.61
CA LEU A 92 11.53 -10.61 13.17
C LEU A 92 12.47 -11.54 13.92
N PRO A 93 11.96 -12.65 14.47
CA PRO A 93 12.80 -13.72 14.97
C PRO A 93 13.90 -14.05 13.95
N PRO A 94 15.14 -14.32 14.37
CA PRO A 94 16.27 -14.49 13.46
C PRO A 94 16.03 -15.47 12.30
N ASP A 95 15.21 -16.49 12.53
CA ASP A 95 14.70 -17.45 11.54
C ASP A 95 13.84 -16.78 10.46
N LYS A 96 12.78 -16.04 10.83
CA LYS A 96 11.95 -15.29 9.88
C LYS A 96 12.74 -14.19 9.18
N LEU A 97 13.66 -13.56 9.88
CA LEU A 97 14.54 -12.54 9.32
C LEU A 97 15.40 -13.15 8.20
N LYS A 98 15.99 -14.34 8.40
CA LYS A 98 16.78 -15.03 7.36
C LYS A 98 15.95 -15.47 6.15
N MET A 99 14.68 -15.83 6.35
CA MET A 99 13.78 -16.26 5.28
C MET A 99 13.26 -15.12 4.40
N ARG A 100 13.33 -13.87 4.87
CA ARG A 100 12.74 -12.73 4.15
C ARG A 100 13.46 -12.46 2.83
N GLU A 101 12.68 -12.08 1.83
CA GLU A 101 13.18 -11.46 0.61
C GLU A 101 13.06 -9.93 0.73
N ILE A 102 14.11 -9.20 0.32
CA ILE A 102 14.05 -7.73 0.25
C ILE A 102 13.79 -7.35 -1.20
N VAL A 103 12.59 -6.82 -1.44
CA VAL A 103 12.19 -6.31 -2.75
C VAL A 103 12.20 -4.79 -2.73
N HIS A 104 12.97 -4.18 -3.62
CA HIS A 104 12.93 -2.74 -3.85
C HIS A 104 11.92 -2.42 -4.95
N ILE A 105 11.05 -1.44 -4.70
CA ILE A 105 10.11 -0.92 -5.70
C ILE A 105 10.66 0.42 -6.21
N ASP A 106 10.78 0.53 -7.53
CA ASP A 106 11.15 1.78 -8.21
C ASP A 106 9.96 2.31 -9.02
N ILE A 107 9.28 3.32 -8.50
CA ILE A 107 8.06 3.87 -9.13
C ILE A 107 8.30 4.47 -10.52
N ALA A 108 9.54 4.81 -10.86
CA ALA A 108 9.88 5.37 -12.18
C ALA A 108 10.35 4.28 -13.15
N ASN A 109 11.16 3.32 -12.68
CA ASN A 109 11.88 2.40 -13.54
C ASN A 109 11.36 0.95 -13.55
N ASP A 110 10.57 0.52 -12.56
CA ASP A 110 10.00 -0.83 -12.55
C ASP A 110 9.01 -1.00 -13.70
N SER A 111 8.99 -2.19 -14.30
CA SER A 111 8.04 -2.50 -15.36
C SER A 111 6.61 -2.60 -14.81
N ILE A 112 5.68 -1.99 -15.54
CA ILE A 112 4.25 -2.02 -15.25
C ILE A 112 3.55 -2.88 -16.30
N ALA A 113 2.55 -3.64 -15.87
CA ALA A 113 1.70 -4.38 -16.80
C ALA A 113 0.96 -3.38 -17.71
N SER A 114 0.89 -3.66 -19.01
CA SER A 114 0.23 -2.75 -19.97
C SER A 114 -1.21 -2.40 -19.60
N ALA A 115 -1.93 -3.32 -18.94
CA ALA A 115 -3.29 -3.10 -18.46
C ALA A 115 -3.39 -2.13 -17.27
N ASP A 116 -2.31 -1.90 -16.52
CA ASP A 116 -2.27 -0.94 -15.41
C ASP A 116 -1.68 0.41 -15.83
N TYR A 117 -1.01 0.47 -16.98
CA TYR A 117 -0.33 1.68 -17.39
C TYR A 117 -1.34 2.77 -17.71
N LYS A 118 -1.21 3.90 -17.03
CA LYS A 118 -1.90 5.15 -17.35
C LYS A 118 -0.88 6.26 -17.41
N GLU A 119 -0.97 7.07 -18.45
CA GLU A 119 -0.01 8.15 -18.70
C GLU A 119 -0.05 9.24 -17.62
N ASP A 120 -1.23 9.55 -17.09
CA ASP A 120 -1.42 10.52 -16.00
C ASP A 120 -0.97 9.99 -14.63
N GLU A 121 -0.68 8.70 -14.52
CA GLU A 121 -0.10 8.05 -13.34
C GLU A 121 1.35 7.61 -13.61
N ASP A 122 2.06 8.28 -14.53
CA ASP A 122 3.46 8.02 -14.86
C ASP A 122 4.43 9.03 -14.23
N PRO A 123 5.20 8.66 -13.19
CA PRO A 123 6.14 9.56 -12.53
C PRO A 123 7.25 10.08 -13.45
N THR A 124 7.54 9.37 -14.56
CA THR A 124 8.54 9.79 -15.54
C THR A 124 8.03 10.90 -16.48
N LYS A 125 6.71 11.14 -16.49
CA LYS A 125 6.05 12.18 -17.29
C LYS A 125 5.43 13.28 -16.44
N PHE A 126 5.12 12.98 -15.17
CA PHE A 126 4.47 13.92 -14.27
C PHE A 126 5.45 14.95 -13.67
N LYS A 127 5.09 16.24 -13.72
CA LYS A 127 5.74 17.31 -12.97
C LYS A 127 4.70 18.11 -12.22
N SER A 128 4.84 18.18 -10.90
CA SER A 128 3.94 18.92 -10.02
C SER A 128 4.03 20.42 -10.27
N VAL A 129 2.89 21.07 -10.47
CA VAL A 129 2.83 22.54 -10.60
C VAL A 129 2.89 23.24 -9.25
N LYS A 130 2.45 22.60 -8.16
CA LYS A 130 2.49 23.19 -6.81
C LYS A 130 3.88 23.11 -6.16
N THR A 131 4.66 22.09 -6.49
CA THR A 131 5.94 21.80 -5.81
C THR A 131 7.16 21.79 -6.73
N GLY A 132 6.96 21.76 -8.05
CA GLY A 132 8.02 21.63 -9.05
C GLY A 132 8.68 20.25 -9.11
N ARG A 133 8.26 19.28 -8.30
CA ARG A 133 8.82 17.93 -8.24
C ARG A 133 8.48 17.12 -9.49
N GLY A 134 9.41 16.28 -9.90
CA GLY A 134 9.31 15.50 -11.13
C GLY A 134 9.70 16.30 -12.39
N PRO A 135 9.74 15.66 -13.56
CA PRO A 135 9.58 14.21 -13.75
C PRO A 135 10.74 13.41 -13.15
N LEU A 136 10.44 12.20 -12.69
CA LEU A 136 11.45 11.26 -12.19
C LEU A 136 12.13 10.57 -13.38
N VAL A 137 13.13 11.25 -13.93
CA VAL A 137 13.91 10.77 -15.07
C VAL A 137 15.24 10.17 -14.61
N ASN A 138 15.73 9.18 -15.36
CA ASN A 138 16.98 8.43 -15.15
C ASN A 138 16.91 7.33 -14.07
N LYS A 139 17.81 6.35 -14.19
CA LYS A 139 17.89 5.19 -13.28
C LYS A 139 18.29 5.56 -11.85
N ASP A 140 18.96 6.69 -11.70
CA ASP A 140 19.51 7.21 -10.45
C ASP A 140 18.74 8.41 -9.89
N TRP A 141 17.48 8.62 -10.33
CA TRP A 141 16.62 9.75 -9.90
C TRP A 141 16.61 9.94 -8.38
N LYS A 142 16.67 8.84 -7.61
CA LYS A 142 16.68 8.81 -6.15
C LYS A 142 17.82 9.63 -5.52
N ASN A 143 18.94 9.80 -6.22
CA ASN A 143 20.10 10.56 -5.76
C ASN A 143 19.96 12.07 -5.98
N ASN A 144 19.07 12.48 -6.90
CA ASN A 144 19.00 13.85 -7.42
C ASN A 144 17.71 14.57 -7.02
N VAL A 145 16.88 13.98 -6.17
CA VAL A 145 15.61 14.56 -5.72
C VAL A 145 15.60 14.76 -4.21
N GLN A 146 14.87 15.78 -3.77
CA GLN A 146 14.58 16.03 -2.36
C GLN A 146 13.17 16.64 -2.21
N PRO A 147 12.49 16.41 -1.07
CA PRO A 147 12.84 15.47 0.00
C PRO A 147 12.60 14.01 -0.39
N VAL A 148 13.31 13.07 0.25
CA VAL A 148 13.15 11.62 0.05
C VAL A 148 12.81 10.93 1.37
N MET A 149 11.99 9.89 1.28
CA MET A 149 11.70 8.97 2.39
C MET A 149 11.71 7.52 1.88
N THR A 150 11.65 6.55 2.79
CA THR A 150 11.50 5.13 2.44
C THR A 150 10.42 4.52 3.31
N CYS A 151 9.46 3.84 2.68
CA CYS A 151 8.45 3.04 3.36
C CYS A 151 8.91 1.57 3.34
N TYR A 152 9.08 0.97 4.52
CA TYR A 152 9.33 -0.46 4.68
C TYR A 152 7.99 -1.15 4.96
N LYS A 153 7.55 -2.03 4.04
CA LYS A 153 6.32 -2.82 4.17
C LYS A 153 6.70 -4.29 4.26
N LEU A 154 6.49 -4.91 5.42
CA LEU A 154 6.62 -6.35 5.57
C LEU A 154 5.29 -7.03 5.25
N VAL A 155 5.32 -7.90 4.26
CA VAL A 155 4.18 -8.72 3.85
C VAL A 155 4.46 -10.16 4.25
N THR A 156 3.62 -10.69 5.12
CA THR A 156 3.64 -12.12 5.48
C THR A 156 2.38 -12.77 4.92
N CYS A 157 2.54 -13.84 4.17
CA CYS A 157 1.44 -14.64 3.65
C CYS A 157 1.66 -16.09 4.08
N GLU A 158 0.62 -16.72 4.63
CA GLU A 158 0.63 -18.13 5.00
C GLU A 158 -0.60 -18.80 4.41
N PHE A 159 -0.41 -19.75 3.48
CA PHE A 159 -1.49 -20.49 2.84
C PHE A 159 -1.28 -22.00 2.99
N LYS A 160 -1.83 -22.58 4.06
CA LYS A 160 -1.65 -24.00 4.41
C LYS A 160 -2.61 -24.91 3.65
N TRP A 161 -2.30 -25.19 2.38
CA TRP A 161 -3.05 -26.14 1.56
C TRP A 161 -2.11 -27.06 0.77
N PHE A 162 -2.29 -28.38 0.95
CA PHE A 162 -1.47 -29.40 0.30
C PHE A 162 -1.48 -29.29 -1.23
N GLY A 163 -0.32 -29.09 -1.83
CA GLY A 163 -0.15 -28.97 -3.29
C GLY A 163 -0.41 -27.57 -3.87
N LEU A 164 -0.86 -26.60 -3.07
CA LEU A 164 -1.17 -25.23 -3.56
C LEU A 164 -0.43 -24.12 -2.82
N GLN A 165 0.10 -24.38 -1.62
CA GLN A 165 0.80 -23.40 -0.77
C GLN A 165 1.72 -22.46 -1.55
N ASN A 166 2.81 -22.98 -2.09
CA ASN A 166 3.82 -22.16 -2.77
C ASN A 166 3.25 -21.37 -3.95
N ARG A 167 2.26 -21.93 -4.67
CA ARG A 167 1.69 -21.27 -5.85
C ARG A 167 0.82 -20.07 -5.44
N VAL A 168 0.02 -20.22 -4.39
CA VAL A 168 -0.87 -19.17 -3.90
C VAL A 168 -0.09 -18.09 -3.16
N GLU A 169 0.85 -18.45 -2.29
CA GLU A 169 1.72 -17.49 -1.60
C GLU A 169 2.52 -16.64 -2.59
N ASN A 170 3.13 -17.25 -3.61
CA ASN A 170 3.83 -16.51 -4.66
C ASN A 170 2.91 -15.62 -5.49
N PHE A 171 1.66 -16.04 -5.72
CA PHE A 171 0.67 -15.20 -6.40
C PHE A 171 0.34 -13.96 -5.57
N ILE A 172 0.08 -14.13 -4.26
CA ILE A 172 -0.22 -13.02 -3.34
C ILE A 172 0.96 -12.05 -3.28
N GLN A 173 2.19 -12.54 -3.11
CA GLN A 173 3.38 -11.67 -3.07
C GLN A 173 3.55 -10.86 -4.37
N LYS A 174 3.27 -11.45 -5.54
CA LYS A 174 3.28 -10.73 -6.82
C LYS A 174 2.15 -9.70 -6.92
N ALA A 175 0.96 -10.04 -6.42
CA ALA A 175 -0.17 -9.13 -6.39
C ALA A 175 0.11 -7.91 -5.49
N GLU A 176 0.67 -8.13 -4.30
CA GLU A 176 1.09 -7.08 -3.36
C GLU A 176 2.17 -6.18 -3.95
N ARG A 177 3.20 -6.76 -4.58
CA ARG A 177 4.22 -5.96 -5.27
C ARG A 177 3.58 -5.07 -6.36
N ARG A 178 2.69 -5.64 -7.18
CA ARG A 178 1.97 -4.90 -8.23
C ARG A 178 1.13 -3.78 -7.64
N LEU A 179 0.41 -4.05 -6.55
CA LEU A 179 -0.39 -3.06 -5.82
C LEU A 179 0.48 -1.91 -5.32
N PHE A 180 1.57 -2.21 -4.60
CA PHE A 180 2.45 -1.17 -4.06
C PHE A 180 3.12 -0.35 -5.15
N THR A 181 3.53 -0.95 -6.27
CA THR A 181 4.11 -0.21 -7.39
C THR A 181 3.10 0.77 -7.97
N ASN A 182 1.89 0.31 -8.32
CA ASN A 182 0.86 1.16 -8.91
C ASN A 182 0.39 2.25 -7.94
N PHE A 183 0.16 1.89 -6.67
CA PHE A 183 -0.26 2.82 -5.63
C PHE A 183 0.76 3.96 -5.41
N HIS A 184 2.06 3.65 -5.30
CA HIS A 184 3.05 4.71 -5.05
C HIS A 184 3.34 5.57 -6.29
N ARG A 185 3.09 5.06 -7.51
CA ARG A 185 3.06 5.88 -8.73
C ARG A 185 1.94 6.91 -8.66
N GLN A 186 0.72 6.48 -8.31
CA GLN A 186 -0.44 7.35 -8.10
C GLN A 186 -0.17 8.40 -7.02
N VAL A 187 0.34 7.98 -5.85
CA VAL A 187 0.70 8.90 -4.75
C VAL A 187 1.61 10.04 -5.24
N PHE A 188 2.60 9.74 -6.09
CA PHE A 188 3.50 10.75 -6.66
C PHE A 188 2.79 11.62 -7.70
N CYS A 189 2.08 11.04 -8.66
CA CYS A 189 1.41 11.79 -9.71
C CYS A 189 0.21 12.61 -9.19
N TRP A 190 -0.30 12.32 -8.01
CA TRP A 190 -1.36 13.07 -7.36
C TRP A 190 -0.85 14.13 -6.37
N ILE A 191 0.46 14.44 -6.36
CA ILE A 191 1.03 15.49 -5.51
C ILE A 191 0.16 16.75 -5.52
N ASP A 192 -0.23 17.24 -6.70
CA ASP A 192 -0.99 18.49 -6.78
C ASP A 192 -2.40 18.41 -6.20
N ARG A 193 -2.94 17.20 -6.01
CA ARG A 193 -4.26 16.97 -5.40
C ARG A 193 -4.19 17.00 -3.87
N TRP A 194 -3.20 16.33 -3.29
CA TRP A 194 -3.08 16.23 -1.82
C TRP A 194 -2.14 17.25 -1.19
N TYR A 195 -1.26 17.88 -1.95
CA TYR A 195 -0.31 18.85 -1.41
C TYR A 195 -1.04 20.10 -0.94
N GLY A 196 -0.87 20.40 0.36
CA GLY A 196 -1.54 21.48 1.07
C GLY A 196 -2.74 21.02 1.91
N LEU A 197 -3.21 19.77 1.76
CA LEU A 197 -4.28 19.25 2.62
C LEU A 197 -3.78 19.06 4.05
N THR A 198 -4.63 19.42 5.00
CA THR A 198 -4.46 19.16 6.43
C THR A 198 -4.96 17.77 6.79
N MET A 199 -4.66 17.31 8.00
CA MET A 199 -5.24 16.06 8.50
C MET A 199 -6.76 16.15 8.67
N GLU A 200 -7.31 17.33 8.97
CA GLU A 200 -8.76 17.55 9.06
C GLU A 200 -9.42 17.37 7.69
N ASP A 201 -8.83 17.92 6.63
CA ASP A 201 -9.30 17.72 5.25
C ASP A 201 -9.30 16.23 4.88
N ILE A 202 -8.25 15.49 5.28
CA ILE A 202 -8.17 14.05 5.04
C ILE A 202 -9.29 13.30 5.75
N ARG A 203 -9.62 13.63 7.00
CA ARG A 203 -10.72 12.98 7.72
C ARG A 203 -12.06 13.23 7.04
N ALA A 204 -12.31 14.44 6.57
CA ALA A 204 -13.51 14.76 5.80
C ALA A 204 -13.59 13.95 4.48
N ILE A 205 -12.47 13.79 3.78
CA ILE A 205 -12.39 12.95 2.57
C ILE A 205 -12.63 11.48 2.89
N GLU A 206 -12.06 10.95 3.97
CA GLU A 206 -12.28 9.56 4.40
C GLU A 206 -13.76 9.31 4.73
N GLU A 207 -14.41 10.24 5.45
CA GLU A 207 -15.82 10.16 5.81
C GLU A 207 -16.72 10.20 4.57
N SER A 208 -16.52 11.17 3.67
CA SER A 208 -17.32 11.26 2.44
C SER A 208 -17.11 10.05 1.52
N THR A 209 -15.88 9.52 1.48
CA THR A 209 -15.56 8.31 0.72
C THR A 209 -16.29 7.11 1.29
N LYS A 210 -16.32 6.95 2.62
CA LYS A 210 -17.05 5.86 3.25
C LYS A 210 -18.54 5.91 2.91
N GLU A 211 -19.16 7.08 3.03
CA GLU A 211 -20.58 7.26 2.67
C GLU A 211 -20.90 6.95 1.20
N GLU A 212 -19.97 7.26 0.28
CA GLU A 212 -20.13 6.93 -1.14
C GLU A 212 -19.99 5.43 -1.40
N LEU A 213 -19.09 4.75 -0.68
CA LEU A 213 -18.84 3.31 -0.84
C LEU A 213 -19.93 2.44 -0.20
N ASP A 214 -20.61 2.95 0.82
CA ASP A 214 -21.72 2.26 1.52
C ASP A 214 -23.06 2.35 0.74
N ARG A 215 -23.13 3.13 -0.35
CA ARG A 215 -24.32 3.29 -1.22
C ARG A 215 -24.34 2.28 -2.37
#